data_AF-A0A252F1C2-F1
#
_entry.id   AF-A0A252F1C2-F1
#
_cell.length_a   1.000
_cell.length_b   1.000
_cell.length_c   1.000
_cell.angle_alpha   90.00
_cell.angle_beta   90.00
_cell.angle_gamma   90.00
#
_symmetry.space_group_name_H-M   'P 1'
#
loop_
_entity.id
_entity.type
_entity.pdbx_description
1 polymer ?
#
loop_
_entity_poly.entity_id
_entity_poly.type
_entity_poly.pdbx_seq_one_letter_code
_entity_poly.pdbx_strand_id
1 'polypeptide(L)'
;MSEVCVVDSIMGTGKTRWAIQYMNEHPEENVLFVTPFLDECERIKAEVNHTVYIPTVKSQDHMKLDDVAELLAAGKDIASTHALFRRYDDRCRTAIRQNEYVLFLDETLSAVEEYKLSRKDDIRSLKEHQDIVVEPDGMLKWTGDELDTSYNEIRTVAKNHCLFEVNSTFYVWQFPPDIFQLFKRVYVLTYLFEGSILKTYFDMHGIEYSTVSVASTGQGYTLIDYYKPDKSAFREKIHVSGEIFGAANRLQKNSALSVTWYKNASKQTLKDLQDSIYNFLHNKCHAKADEILWTTFKDYKSKLKGKGYTSSFLACNTRATNAYDNRKYLVYAANIYSHPGIENYFFQHGHEIDENKYALSEMIQWIWRSAIRNGEDIYIYIPSRRMRDLLLEWLND
;
A
#
# COMPACT_ATOMS: atom_id res chain seq x y z
N MET A 1 -7.97 -10.31 23.86
CA MET A 1 -7.45 -9.43 22.79
C MET A 1 -7.25 -10.30 21.56
N SER A 2 -7.56 -9.79 20.38
CA SER A 2 -7.35 -10.50 19.12
C SER A 2 -5.87 -10.72 18.88
N GLU A 3 -5.52 -11.92 18.42
CA GLU A 3 -4.15 -12.25 18.05
C GLU A 3 -3.85 -11.67 16.66
N VAL A 4 -2.95 -10.69 16.57
CA VAL A 4 -2.45 -10.15 15.31
C VAL A 4 -1.13 -10.83 14.95
N CYS A 5 -1.07 -11.38 13.74
CA CYS A 5 0.08 -12.10 13.22
C CYS A 5 0.48 -11.49 11.87
N VAL A 6 1.68 -10.93 11.81
CA VAL A 6 2.26 -10.38 10.59
C VAL A 6 3.05 -11.48 9.90
N VAL A 7 2.55 -11.92 8.75
CA VAL A 7 3.24 -12.85 7.86
C VAL A 7 4.12 -12.04 6.92
N ASP A 8 5.34 -11.73 7.37
CA ASP A 8 6.34 -11.00 6.60
C ASP A 8 7.21 -12.00 5.82
N SER A 9 7.02 -12.06 4.50
CA SER A 9 7.78 -12.95 3.62
C SER A 9 7.88 -12.37 2.23
N ILE A 10 9.00 -12.59 1.54
CA ILE A 10 9.21 -12.03 0.20
C ILE A 10 8.11 -12.46 -0.78
N MET A 11 7.74 -11.58 -1.71
CA MET A 11 6.71 -11.87 -2.70
C MET A 11 7.05 -13.14 -3.50
N GLY A 12 6.04 -13.97 -3.76
CA GLY A 12 6.22 -15.26 -4.45
C GLY A 12 6.49 -16.46 -3.54
N THR A 13 6.70 -16.27 -2.23
CA THR A 13 6.88 -17.37 -1.25
C THR A 13 5.60 -18.14 -0.90
N GLY A 14 4.45 -17.66 -1.35
CA GLY A 14 3.17 -18.34 -1.17
C GLY A 14 2.33 -17.89 0.02
N LYS A 15 2.53 -16.68 0.57
CA LYS A 15 1.66 -16.12 1.64
C LYS A 15 0.16 -16.27 1.33
N THR A 16 -0.26 -15.87 0.13
CA THR A 16 -1.68 -15.98 -0.24
C THR A 16 -2.10 -17.42 -0.49
N ARG A 17 -1.19 -18.29 -0.95
CA ARG A 17 -1.44 -19.73 -1.08
C ARG A 17 -1.64 -20.38 0.28
N TRP A 18 -0.86 -19.98 1.28
CA TRP A 18 -1.03 -20.37 2.67
C TRP A 18 -2.38 -19.92 3.22
N ALA A 19 -2.82 -18.67 2.94
CA ALA A 19 -4.14 -18.21 3.36
C ALA A 19 -5.29 -19.02 2.71
N ILE A 20 -5.20 -19.33 1.42
CA ILE A 20 -6.17 -20.21 0.74
C ILE A 20 -6.16 -21.62 1.35
N GLN A 21 -4.98 -22.16 1.63
CA GLN A 21 -4.85 -23.45 2.30
C GLN A 21 -5.51 -23.41 3.69
N TYR A 22 -5.28 -22.37 4.47
CA TYR A 22 -5.92 -22.17 5.78
C TYR A 22 -7.45 -22.22 5.66
N MET A 23 -8.02 -21.45 4.73
CA MET A 23 -9.47 -21.44 4.48
C MET A 23 -9.98 -22.85 4.14
N ASN A 24 -9.28 -23.56 3.26
CA ASN A 24 -9.67 -24.92 2.84
C ASN A 24 -9.57 -25.96 3.96
N GLU A 25 -8.65 -25.77 4.90
CA GLU A 25 -8.40 -26.68 6.03
C GLU A 25 -9.31 -26.39 7.24
N HIS A 26 -9.87 -25.18 7.33
CA HIS A 26 -10.73 -24.72 8.43
C HIS A 26 -12.10 -24.22 7.92
N PRO A 27 -12.87 -25.04 7.17
CA PRO A 27 -14.16 -24.63 6.60
C PRO A 27 -15.24 -24.31 7.65
N GLU A 28 -15.00 -24.60 8.92
CA GLU A 28 -15.83 -24.24 10.06
C GLU A 28 -15.62 -22.81 10.57
N GLU A 29 -14.52 -22.15 10.18
CA GLU A 29 -14.25 -20.77 10.55
C GLU A 29 -14.83 -19.79 9.53
N ASN A 30 -15.36 -18.67 10.01
CA ASN A 30 -15.81 -17.58 9.13
C ASN A 30 -14.60 -16.72 8.74
N VAL A 31 -14.29 -16.67 7.45
CA VAL A 31 -13.11 -15.93 6.97
C VAL A 31 -13.50 -14.67 6.19
N LEU A 32 -12.84 -13.56 6.52
CA LEU A 32 -12.85 -12.33 5.75
C LEU A 32 -11.46 -12.13 5.13
N PHE A 33 -11.33 -12.34 3.83
CA PHE A 33 -10.12 -12.08 3.06
C PHE A 33 -10.21 -10.69 2.40
N VAL A 34 -9.30 -9.79 2.75
CA VAL A 34 -9.29 -8.39 2.32
C VAL A 34 -8.03 -8.13 1.50
N THR A 35 -8.19 -7.67 0.25
CA THR A 35 -7.07 -7.46 -0.69
C THR A 35 -7.21 -6.15 -1.46
N PRO A 36 -6.16 -5.57 -2.07
CA PRO A 36 -6.27 -4.28 -2.73
C PRO A 36 -7.15 -4.28 -3.99
N PHE A 37 -7.33 -5.42 -4.68
CA PHE A 37 -8.00 -5.49 -6.00
C PHE A 37 -9.11 -6.54 -6.09
N LEU A 38 -10.10 -6.27 -6.94
CA LEU A 38 -11.22 -7.18 -7.19
C LEU A 38 -10.77 -8.48 -7.88
N ASP A 39 -9.83 -8.42 -8.81
CA ASP A 39 -9.30 -9.61 -9.50
C ASP A 39 -8.70 -10.62 -8.51
N GLU A 40 -8.10 -10.12 -7.43
CA GLU A 40 -7.57 -10.97 -6.37
C GLU A 40 -8.70 -11.59 -5.55
N CYS A 41 -9.80 -10.86 -5.28
CA CYS A 41 -10.99 -11.46 -4.68
C CYS A 41 -11.55 -12.63 -5.53
N GLU A 42 -11.63 -12.46 -6.85
CA GLU A 42 -12.07 -13.51 -7.77
C GLU A 42 -11.13 -14.71 -7.76
N ARG A 43 -9.81 -14.47 -7.66
CA ARG A 43 -8.82 -15.54 -7.52
C ARG A 43 -9.02 -16.35 -6.24
N ILE A 44 -9.21 -15.69 -5.09
CA ILE A 44 -9.49 -16.38 -3.82
C ILE A 44 -10.75 -17.23 -3.95
N LYS A 45 -11.84 -16.65 -4.46
CA LYS A 45 -13.10 -17.36 -4.66
C LYS A 45 -12.98 -18.58 -5.58
N ALA A 46 -12.11 -18.53 -6.59
CA ALA A 46 -11.89 -19.64 -7.51
C ALA A 46 -11.01 -20.76 -6.95
N GLU A 47 -10.10 -20.45 -6.02
CA GLU A 47 -9.11 -21.40 -5.48
C GLU A 47 -9.50 -22.02 -4.14
N VAL A 48 -10.45 -21.42 -3.43
CA VAL A 48 -11.04 -22.00 -2.21
C VAL A 48 -12.06 -23.09 -2.59
N ASN A 49 -12.04 -24.21 -1.87
CA ASN A 49 -12.79 -25.43 -2.18
C ASN A 49 -14.27 -25.38 -1.71
N HIS A 50 -14.69 -24.29 -1.10
CA HIS A 50 -16.05 -24.01 -0.66
C HIS A 50 -16.47 -22.58 -1.03
N THR A 51 -17.73 -22.23 -0.75
CA THR A 51 -18.33 -20.99 -1.26
C THR A 51 -17.76 -19.75 -0.58
N VAL A 52 -17.03 -18.93 -1.33
CA VAL A 52 -16.61 -17.58 -0.95
C VAL A 52 -17.45 -16.55 -1.70
N TYR A 53 -17.94 -15.54 -0.99
CA TYR A 53 -18.75 -14.46 -1.53
C TYR A 53 -17.92 -13.21 -1.78
N ILE A 54 -18.21 -12.51 -2.88
CA ILE A 54 -17.63 -11.20 -3.18
C ILE A 54 -18.78 -10.19 -3.12
N PRO A 55 -18.70 -9.14 -2.29
CA PRO A 55 -19.81 -8.19 -2.15
C PRO A 55 -20.11 -7.45 -3.47
N THR A 56 -21.39 -7.40 -3.82
CA THR A 56 -21.92 -6.82 -5.07
C THR A 56 -22.97 -5.76 -4.79
N VAL A 57 -23.34 -4.99 -5.82
CA VAL A 57 -24.51 -4.11 -5.77
C VAL A 57 -25.71 -4.96 -6.20
N LYS A 58 -26.68 -5.17 -5.31
CA LYS A 58 -27.88 -5.98 -5.65
C LYS A 58 -28.99 -5.15 -6.27
N SER A 59 -29.09 -3.85 -5.93
CA SER A 59 -30.08 -2.92 -6.48
C SER A 59 -29.61 -1.47 -6.31
N GLN A 60 -30.40 -0.48 -6.76
CA GLN A 60 -30.08 0.93 -6.55
C GLN A 60 -30.05 1.33 -5.06
N ASP A 61 -30.86 0.66 -4.24
CA ASP A 61 -30.98 0.92 -2.80
C ASP A 61 -30.16 -0.08 -1.96
N HIS A 62 -29.46 -1.01 -2.60
CA HIS A 62 -28.68 -2.06 -1.92
C HIS A 62 -27.26 -2.07 -2.46
N MET A 63 -26.41 -1.34 -1.74
CA MET A 63 -25.03 -1.10 -2.13
C MET A 63 -24.13 -2.21 -1.60
N LYS A 64 -22.88 -2.24 -2.06
CA LYS A 64 -21.88 -3.23 -1.61
C LYS A 64 -21.68 -3.28 -0.09
N LEU A 65 -21.89 -2.14 0.61
CA LEU A 65 -21.78 -2.08 2.07
C LEU A 65 -22.94 -2.82 2.76
N ASP A 66 -24.14 -2.77 2.18
CA ASP A 66 -25.29 -3.52 2.68
C ASP A 66 -25.12 -5.01 2.45
N ASP A 67 -24.64 -5.39 1.25
CA ASP A 67 -24.35 -6.79 0.93
C ASP A 67 -23.29 -7.40 1.85
N VAL A 68 -22.18 -6.68 2.09
CA VAL A 68 -21.15 -7.20 2.99
C VAL A 68 -21.63 -7.30 4.44
N ALA A 69 -22.46 -6.37 4.91
CA ALA A 69 -23.06 -6.45 6.25
C ALA A 69 -23.98 -7.68 6.39
N GLU A 70 -24.80 -7.98 5.37
CA GLU A 70 -25.66 -9.18 5.34
C GLU A 70 -24.86 -10.47 5.33
N LEU A 71 -23.81 -10.53 4.49
CA LEU A 71 -22.93 -11.70 4.39
C LEU A 71 -22.19 -11.95 5.70
N LEU A 72 -21.67 -10.88 6.33
CA LEU A 72 -21.02 -10.95 7.64
C LEU A 72 -22.00 -11.45 8.71
N ALA A 73 -23.23 -10.94 8.72
CA ALA A 73 -24.26 -11.36 9.69
C ALA A 73 -24.65 -12.84 9.51
N ALA A 74 -24.61 -13.34 8.28
CA ALA A 74 -24.93 -14.72 7.94
C ALA A 74 -23.76 -15.71 8.11
N GLY A 75 -22.60 -15.27 8.63
CA GLY A 75 -21.42 -16.12 8.82
C GLY A 75 -20.95 -16.74 7.50
N LYS A 76 -20.77 -15.91 6.46
CA LYS A 76 -20.26 -16.34 5.16
C LYS A 76 -18.79 -16.01 5.02
N ASP A 77 -18.06 -16.85 4.29
CA ASP A 77 -16.71 -16.54 3.84
C ASP A 77 -16.75 -15.48 2.76
N ILE A 78 -15.94 -14.44 2.92
CA ILE A 78 -16.01 -13.22 2.10
C ILE A 78 -14.61 -12.86 1.59
N ALA A 79 -14.51 -12.61 0.28
CA ALA A 79 -13.37 -11.92 -0.32
C ALA A 79 -13.79 -10.48 -0.65
N SER A 80 -13.09 -9.49 -0.10
CA SER A 80 -13.42 -8.07 -0.18
C SER A 80 -12.21 -7.20 -0.50
N THR A 81 -12.46 -5.95 -0.86
CA THR A 81 -11.39 -5.00 -1.20
C THR A 81 -11.03 -4.11 -0.01
N HIS A 82 -9.79 -3.61 0.03
CA HIS A 82 -9.35 -2.60 1.01
C HIS A 82 -10.29 -1.39 1.02
N ALA A 83 -10.74 -0.95 -0.16
CA ALA A 83 -11.64 0.19 -0.31
C ALA A 83 -13.00 -0.04 0.35
N LEU A 84 -13.55 -1.25 0.28
CA LEU A 84 -14.82 -1.58 0.94
C LEU A 84 -14.63 -1.79 2.45
N PHE A 85 -13.54 -2.45 2.86
CA PHE A 85 -13.21 -2.67 4.28
C PHE A 85 -13.11 -1.35 5.06
N ARG A 86 -12.54 -0.30 4.44
CA ARG A 86 -12.45 1.05 5.01
C ARG A 86 -13.80 1.71 5.30
N ARG A 87 -14.89 1.18 4.76
CA ARG A 87 -16.24 1.74 4.86
C ARG A 87 -17.14 0.96 5.82
N TYR A 88 -16.61 -0.05 6.51
CA TYR A 88 -17.40 -0.89 7.41
C TYR A 88 -18.03 -0.04 8.53
N ASP A 89 -19.33 -0.21 8.68
CA ASP A 89 -20.16 0.47 9.68
C ASP A 89 -20.36 -0.41 10.93
N ASP A 90 -21.14 0.07 11.89
CA ASP A 90 -21.40 -0.67 13.13
C ASP A 90 -22.15 -1.99 12.91
N ARG A 91 -22.90 -2.15 11.80
CA ARG A 91 -23.51 -3.44 11.44
C ARG A 91 -22.42 -4.45 11.12
N CYS A 92 -21.46 -4.06 10.27
CA CYS A 92 -20.32 -4.91 9.92
C CYS A 92 -19.50 -5.27 11.17
N ARG A 93 -19.19 -4.29 12.02
CA ARG A 93 -18.40 -4.47 13.25
C ARG A 93 -19.08 -5.42 14.24
N THR A 94 -20.40 -5.28 14.41
CA THR A 94 -21.20 -6.16 15.27
C THR A 94 -21.18 -7.60 14.74
N ALA A 95 -21.41 -7.77 13.44
CA ALA A 95 -21.42 -9.08 12.80
C ALA A 95 -20.04 -9.79 12.86
N ILE A 96 -18.94 -9.06 12.61
CA ILE A 96 -17.57 -9.57 12.73
C ILE A 96 -17.33 -10.18 14.12
N ARG A 97 -17.71 -9.44 15.17
CA ARG A 97 -17.52 -9.86 16.56
C ARG A 97 -18.43 -11.05 16.92
N GLN A 98 -19.69 -11.02 16.51
CA GLN A 98 -20.68 -12.06 16.84
C GLN A 98 -20.38 -13.40 16.16
N ASN A 99 -19.85 -13.35 14.94
CA ASN A 99 -19.53 -14.53 14.14
C ASN A 99 -18.04 -14.92 14.20
N GLU A 100 -17.27 -14.31 15.11
CA GLU A 100 -15.87 -14.65 15.39
C GLU A 100 -14.97 -14.74 14.14
N TYR A 101 -15.09 -13.76 13.24
CA TYR A 101 -14.38 -13.80 11.95
C TYR A 101 -12.85 -13.83 12.12
N VAL A 102 -12.18 -14.55 11.22
CA VAL A 102 -10.73 -14.45 10.99
C VAL A 102 -10.47 -13.52 9.82
N LEU A 103 -9.61 -12.52 10.01
CA LEU A 103 -9.22 -11.56 8.98
C LEU A 103 -7.90 -11.97 8.33
N PHE A 104 -7.88 -12.08 7.01
CA PHE A 104 -6.65 -12.02 6.22
C PHE A 104 -6.58 -10.68 5.52
N LEU A 105 -5.55 -9.89 5.81
CA LEU A 105 -5.27 -8.63 5.16
C LEU A 105 -4.07 -8.81 4.23
N ASP A 106 -4.34 -8.89 2.93
CA ASP A 106 -3.35 -9.07 1.89
C ASP A 106 -2.76 -7.74 1.44
N GLU A 107 -1.43 -7.64 1.43
CA GLU A 107 -0.68 -6.38 1.32
C GLU A 107 -1.01 -5.39 2.45
N THR A 108 -0.22 -4.33 2.58
CA THR A 108 -0.45 -3.34 3.65
C THR A 108 -1.70 -2.51 3.37
N LEU A 109 -2.64 -2.47 4.31
CA LEU A 109 -3.71 -1.48 4.34
C LEU A 109 -3.11 -0.08 4.55
N SER A 110 -3.60 0.90 3.80
CA SER A 110 -3.30 2.30 4.11
C SER A 110 -4.14 2.72 5.32
N ALA A 111 -3.60 2.53 6.52
CA ALA A 111 -4.29 2.87 7.77
C ALA A 111 -4.30 4.37 8.06
N VAL A 112 -3.41 5.15 7.44
CA VAL A 112 -3.32 6.61 7.59
C VAL A 112 -3.14 7.24 6.21
N GLU A 113 -4.00 8.21 5.86
CA GLU A 113 -3.98 8.89 4.56
C GLU A 113 -4.37 10.36 4.68
N GLU A 114 -4.06 11.15 3.65
CA GLU A 114 -4.60 12.50 3.50
C GLU A 114 -6.13 12.43 3.38
N TYR A 115 -6.84 13.15 4.25
CA TYR A 115 -8.27 13.40 4.08
C TYR A 115 -8.47 14.62 3.19
N LYS A 116 -8.93 14.37 1.96
CA LYS A 116 -9.16 15.43 0.98
C LYS A 116 -10.53 16.07 1.22
N LEU A 117 -10.52 17.31 1.69
CA LEU A 117 -11.74 18.10 1.82
C LEU A 117 -12.35 18.40 0.45
N SER A 118 -13.68 18.31 0.38
CA SER A 118 -14.46 18.75 -0.79
C SER A 118 -14.28 20.24 -1.04
N ARG A 119 -14.26 21.07 0.02
CA ARG A 119 -13.89 22.49 -0.05
C ARG A 119 -12.90 22.84 1.05
N LYS A 120 -11.92 23.68 0.72
CA LYS A 120 -10.83 24.06 1.62
C LYS A 120 -11.32 24.75 2.90
N ASP A 121 -12.42 25.49 2.82
CA ASP A 121 -12.97 26.26 3.92
C ASP A 121 -14.02 25.50 4.75
N ASP A 122 -14.34 24.23 4.41
CA ASP A 122 -15.40 23.46 5.09
C ASP A 122 -15.09 23.32 6.59
N ILE A 123 -13.88 22.86 6.95
CA ILE A 123 -13.47 22.71 8.36
C ILE A 123 -13.38 24.06 9.06
N ARG A 124 -12.94 25.11 8.36
CA ARG A 124 -12.89 26.46 8.92
C ARG A 124 -14.29 26.95 9.30
N SER A 125 -15.26 26.79 8.41
CA SER A 125 -16.65 27.16 8.67
C SER A 125 -17.22 26.37 9.86
N LEU A 126 -16.98 25.06 9.91
CA LEU A 126 -17.42 24.21 11.02
C LEU A 126 -16.81 24.64 12.37
N LYS A 127 -15.54 25.06 12.38
CA LYS A 127 -14.90 25.62 13.58
C LYS A 127 -15.50 26.97 14.00
N GLU A 128 -15.73 27.87 13.03
CA GLU A 128 -16.34 29.18 13.28
C GLU A 128 -17.76 29.06 13.85
N HIS A 129 -18.51 28.04 13.43
CA HIS A 129 -19.85 27.71 13.96
C HIS A 129 -19.84 26.83 15.22
N GLN A 130 -18.67 26.43 15.72
CA GLN A 130 -18.53 25.51 16.87
C GLN A 130 -19.17 24.13 16.65
N ASP A 131 -19.31 23.70 15.40
CA ASP A 131 -19.80 22.38 15.02
C ASP A 131 -18.71 21.29 15.11
N ILE A 132 -17.44 21.71 15.18
CA ILE A 132 -16.28 20.85 15.45
C ILE A 132 -15.32 21.52 16.42
N VAL A 133 -14.75 20.73 17.33
CA VAL A 133 -13.65 21.12 18.21
C VAL A 133 -12.40 20.30 17.85
N VAL A 134 -11.22 20.92 17.93
CA VAL A 134 -9.93 20.23 17.79
C VAL A 134 -9.43 19.88 19.18
N GLU A 135 -9.26 18.59 19.44
CA GLU A 135 -8.69 18.07 20.68
C GLU A 135 -7.15 18.29 20.70
N PRO A 136 -6.49 18.18 21.87
CA PRO A 136 -5.05 18.48 22.00
C PRO A 136 -4.12 17.64 21.10
N ASP A 137 -4.53 16.43 20.75
CA ASP A 137 -3.83 15.51 19.84
C ASP A 137 -4.13 15.79 18.35
N GLY A 138 -4.94 16.81 18.07
CA GLY A 138 -5.36 17.18 16.72
C GLY A 138 -6.65 16.48 16.26
N MET A 139 -7.27 15.60 17.07
CA MET A 139 -8.52 14.94 16.67
C MET A 139 -9.65 15.96 16.49
N LEU A 140 -10.36 15.88 15.37
CA LEU A 140 -11.54 16.70 15.09
C LEU A 140 -12.78 16.00 15.64
N LYS A 141 -13.32 16.54 16.73
CA LYS A 141 -14.53 16.04 17.39
C LYS A 141 -15.75 16.82 16.94
N TRP A 142 -16.76 16.11 16.45
CA TRP A 142 -18.04 16.72 16.07
C TRP A 142 -18.86 17.12 17.30
N THR A 143 -19.34 18.38 17.30
CA THR A 143 -20.18 18.98 18.35
C THR A 143 -21.47 19.61 17.81
N GLY A 144 -21.59 19.73 16.48
CA GLY A 144 -22.76 20.32 15.82
C GLY A 144 -23.99 19.42 15.76
N ASP A 145 -25.07 19.95 15.22
CA ASP A 145 -26.35 19.24 15.05
C ASP A 145 -26.22 18.05 14.05
N GLU A 146 -27.14 17.09 14.18
CA GLU A 146 -27.28 15.91 13.34
C GLU A 146 -28.12 16.17 12.08
N LEU A 147 -28.54 17.42 11.83
CA LEU A 147 -29.23 17.81 10.60
C LEU A 147 -28.48 17.34 9.35
N ASP A 148 -29.25 16.87 8.37
CA ASP A 148 -28.72 16.44 7.08
C ASP A 148 -28.18 17.65 6.31
N THR A 149 -26.86 17.72 6.16
CA THR A 149 -26.16 18.85 5.53
C THR A 149 -25.09 18.36 4.56
N SER A 150 -24.49 19.29 3.81
CA SER A 150 -23.33 18.98 2.95
C SER A 150 -22.10 18.47 3.72
N TYR A 151 -22.12 18.48 5.07
CA TYR A 151 -21.01 18.07 5.93
C TYR A 151 -21.13 16.65 6.47
N ASN A 152 -22.10 15.85 6.02
CA ASN A 152 -22.35 14.50 6.53
C ASN A 152 -21.12 13.59 6.50
N GLU A 153 -20.29 13.66 5.46
CA GLU A 153 -19.06 12.86 5.37
C GLU A 153 -18.07 13.24 6.46
N ILE A 154 -17.82 14.54 6.64
CA ILE A 154 -16.95 15.07 7.69
C ILE A 154 -17.48 14.67 9.06
N ARG A 155 -18.79 14.85 9.31
CA ARG A 155 -19.45 14.44 10.55
C ARG A 155 -19.25 12.97 10.84
N THR A 156 -19.48 12.10 9.85
CA THR A 156 -19.37 10.65 10.03
C THR A 156 -17.94 10.26 10.41
N VAL A 157 -16.95 10.79 9.71
CA VAL A 157 -15.54 10.48 9.99
C VAL A 157 -15.10 11.04 11.35
N ALA A 158 -15.51 12.26 11.68
CA ALA A 158 -15.22 12.89 12.98
C ALA A 158 -15.86 12.13 14.15
N LYS A 159 -17.13 11.73 14.02
CA LYS A 159 -17.83 10.92 15.03
C LYS A 159 -17.19 9.54 15.24
N ASN A 160 -16.58 8.98 14.19
CA ASN A 160 -15.84 7.73 14.29
C ASN A 160 -14.41 7.90 14.82
N HIS A 161 -14.03 9.11 15.29
CA HIS A 161 -12.68 9.44 15.78
C HIS A 161 -11.59 9.15 14.74
N CYS A 162 -11.89 9.39 13.47
CA CYS A 162 -11.04 9.06 12.34
C CYS A 162 -10.43 10.28 11.64
N LEU A 163 -10.78 11.51 12.04
CA LEU A 163 -10.36 12.74 11.37
C LEU A 163 -9.47 13.58 12.27
N PHE A 164 -8.29 13.95 11.78
CA PHE A 164 -7.28 14.70 12.52
C PHE A 164 -6.81 15.92 11.75
N GLU A 165 -6.48 16.99 12.46
CA GLU A 165 -5.84 18.19 11.93
C GLU A 165 -4.35 18.19 12.29
N VAL A 166 -3.52 18.45 11.28
CA VAL A 166 -2.07 18.52 11.37
C VAL A 166 -1.61 19.87 10.83
N ASN A 167 -0.82 20.60 11.63
CA ASN A 167 -0.28 21.93 11.29
C ASN A 167 -1.36 22.91 10.76
N SER A 168 -2.57 22.82 11.31
CA SER A 168 -3.75 23.66 11.01
C SER A 168 -4.25 23.69 9.56
N THR A 169 -3.63 22.92 8.65
CA THR A 169 -3.88 23.04 7.19
C THR A 169 -3.91 21.70 6.47
N PHE A 170 -3.47 20.64 7.12
CA PHE A 170 -3.48 19.29 6.58
C PHE A 170 -4.44 18.43 7.41
N TYR A 171 -5.24 17.62 6.73
CA TYR A 171 -6.23 16.76 7.38
C TYR A 171 -5.86 15.30 7.12
N VAL A 172 -5.89 14.52 8.18
CA VAL A 172 -5.54 13.10 8.14
C VAL A 172 -6.77 12.28 8.45
N TRP A 173 -6.99 11.29 7.61
CA TRP A 173 -7.88 10.19 7.93
C TRP A 173 -7.05 9.04 8.49
N GLN A 174 -7.45 8.55 9.66
CA GLN A 174 -6.96 7.28 10.19
C GLN A 174 -8.07 6.23 10.13
N PHE A 175 -7.69 4.97 9.93
CA PHE A 175 -8.59 3.84 10.09
C PHE A 175 -8.93 3.65 11.59
N PRO A 176 -10.14 3.19 11.98
CA PRO A 176 -10.44 2.92 13.39
C PRO A 176 -9.55 1.80 13.93
N PRO A 177 -8.77 2.00 15.01
CA PRO A 177 -7.81 0.99 15.51
C PRO A 177 -8.47 -0.22 16.16
N ASP A 178 -9.65 -0.04 16.74
CA ASP A 178 -10.37 -1.11 17.44
C ASP A 178 -10.95 -2.17 16.50
N ILE A 179 -11.00 -1.92 15.19
CA ILE A 179 -11.43 -2.89 14.18
C ILE A 179 -10.62 -4.19 14.25
N PHE A 180 -9.32 -4.11 14.49
CA PHE A 180 -8.42 -5.26 14.57
C PHE A 180 -8.69 -6.11 15.83
N GLN A 181 -9.32 -5.53 16.84
CA GLN A 181 -9.70 -6.20 18.08
C GLN A 181 -11.08 -6.87 17.99
N LEU A 182 -11.79 -6.72 16.86
CA LEU A 182 -13.12 -7.34 16.65
C LEU A 182 -13.01 -8.78 16.15
N PHE A 183 -11.92 -9.12 15.47
CA PHE A 183 -11.72 -10.41 14.84
C PHE A 183 -11.23 -11.44 15.86
N LYS A 184 -11.55 -12.72 15.65
CA LYS A 184 -10.98 -13.84 16.41
C LYS A 184 -9.45 -13.87 16.26
N ARG A 185 -8.98 -13.67 15.02
CA ARG A 185 -7.57 -13.59 14.65
C ARG A 185 -7.38 -12.70 13.43
N VAL A 186 -6.23 -12.04 13.34
CA VAL A 186 -5.84 -11.20 12.20
C VAL A 186 -4.50 -11.66 11.65
N TYR A 187 -4.44 -11.92 10.35
CA TYR A 187 -3.22 -12.19 9.60
C TYR A 187 -2.95 -11.05 8.63
N VAL A 188 -1.79 -10.39 8.74
CA VAL A 188 -1.33 -9.35 7.80
C VAL A 188 -0.29 -9.98 6.87
N LEU A 189 -0.62 -10.17 5.60
CA LEU A 189 0.26 -10.79 4.61
C LEU A 189 1.03 -9.70 3.87
N THR A 190 2.32 -9.57 4.13
CA THR A 190 3.10 -8.50 3.48
C THR A 190 4.58 -8.85 3.34
N TYR A 191 5.37 -7.90 2.87
CA TYR A 191 6.83 -7.97 2.87
C TYR A 191 7.41 -6.62 3.29
N LEU A 192 8.45 -6.64 4.13
CA LEU A 192 9.06 -5.44 4.71
C LEU A 192 8.06 -4.64 5.56
N PHE A 193 7.35 -5.34 6.46
CA PHE A 193 6.34 -4.73 7.34
C PHE A 193 6.93 -3.59 8.17
N GLU A 194 8.18 -3.76 8.61
CA GLU A 194 8.99 -2.76 9.32
C GLU A 194 9.05 -1.38 8.63
N GLY A 195 8.93 -1.33 7.31
CA GLY A 195 8.91 -0.09 6.53
C GLY A 195 7.51 0.41 6.19
N SER A 196 6.45 -0.18 6.76
CA SER A 196 5.08 0.15 6.39
C SER A 196 4.46 1.18 7.32
N ILE A 197 3.57 2.01 6.77
CA ILE A 197 2.72 2.92 7.56
C ILE A 197 1.87 2.13 8.57
N LEU A 198 1.46 0.91 8.22
CA LEU A 198 0.66 0.05 9.09
C LEU A 198 1.42 -0.35 10.37
N LYS A 199 2.74 -0.56 10.28
CA LYS A 199 3.59 -0.84 11.45
C LYS A 199 3.63 0.35 12.39
N THR A 200 3.95 1.55 11.90
CA THR A 200 3.95 2.77 12.73
C THR A 200 2.56 3.03 13.34
N TYR A 201 1.50 2.74 12.60
CA TYR A 201 0.12 2.84 13.08
C TYR A 201 -0.19 1.82 14.20
N PHE A 202 0.26 0.57 14.10
CA PHE A 202 0.12 -0.41 15.19
C PHE A 202 0.88 0.02 16.44
N ASP A 203 2.12 0.49 16.30
CA ASP A 203 2.91 0.99 17.42
C ASP A 203 2.21 2.17 18.12
N MET A 204 1.67 3.12 17.34
CA MET A 204 0.97 4.30 17.84
C MET A 204 -0.30 3.97 18.64
N HIS A 205 -1.00 2.91 18.27
CA HIS A 205 -2.22 2.48 18.96
C HIS A 205 -1.98 1.34 19.96
N GLY A 206 -0.73 0.93 20.18
CA GLY A 206 -0.41 -0.18 21.09
C GLY A 206 -1.01 -1.51 20.64
N ILE A 207 -1.15 -1.73 19.34
CA ILE A 207 -1.62 -3.01 18.78
C ILE A 207 -0.43 -3.97 18.76
N GLU A 208 -0.44 -4.94 19.67
CA GLU A 208 0.58 -5.98 19.73
C GLU A 208 0.42 -6.98 18.57
N TYR A 209 1.54 -7.42 18.00
CA TYR A 209 1.58 -8.41 16.94
C TYR A 209 2.80 -9.33 17.07
N SER A 210 2.67 -10.54 16.55
CA SER A 210 3.82 -11.42 16.28
C SER A 210 4.24 -11.29 14.82
N THR A 211 5.50 -11.64 14.52
CA THR A 211 6.00 -11.70 13.13
C THR A 211 6.49 -13.10 12.83
N VAL A 212 6.03 -13.63 11.70
CA VAL A 212 6.34 -14.98 11.20
C VAL A 212 6.64 -14.92 9.71
N SER A 213 7.16 -16.01 9.17
CA SER A 213 7.33 -16.19 7.73
C SER A 213 6.57 -17.42 7.22
N VAL A 214 6.37 -17.51 5.90
CA VAL A 214 5.78 -18.68 5.24
C VAL A 214 6.86 -19.48 4.54
N ALA A 215 6.81 -20.80 4.72
CA ALA A 215 7.62 -21.76 3.99
C ALA A 215 6.72 -22.69 3.15
N SER A 216 7.17 -22.98 1.93
CA SER A 216 6.62 -24.07 1.12
C SER A 216 7.30 -25.37 1.51
N THR A 217 6.48 -26.36 1.83
CA THR A 217 6.86 -27.74 2.11
C THR A 217 6.32 -28.63 1.00
N GLY A 218 6.85 -29.85 0.85
CA GLY A 218 6.32 -30.80 -0.14
C GLY A 218 4.84 -31.16 0.05
N GLN A 219 4.22 -30.78 1.18
CA GLN A 219 2.83 -31.07 1.52
C GLN A 219 1.91 -29.83 1.54
N GLY A 220 2.45 -28.62 1.28
CA GLY A 220 1.70 -27.37 1.38
C GLY A 220 2.54 -26.26 2.00
N TYR A 221 1.89 -25.24 2.55
CA TYR A 221 2.53 -24.08 3.16
C TYR A 221 2.35 -24.13 4.68
N THR A 222 3.35 -23.62 5.41
CA THR A 222 3.29 -23.53 6.87
C THR A 222 3.91 -22.23 7.37
N LEU A 223 3.45 -21.78 8.54
CA LEU A 223 4.07 -20.66 9.25
C LEU A 223 5.29 -21.16 10.02
N ILE A 224 6.37 -20.39 9.93
CA ILE A 224 7.63 -20.63 10.65
C ILE A 224 8.05 -19.35 11.35
N ASP A 225 8.97 -19.49 12.30
CA ASP A 225 9.63 -18.33 12.93
C ASP A 225 10.15 -17.37 11.86
N TYR A 226 10.01 -16.07 12.13
CA TYR A 226 10.48 -15.04 11.21
C TYR A 226 11.95 -15.28 10.87
N TYR A 227 12.24 -15.30 9.56
CA TYR A 227 13.60 -15.36 9.07
C TYR A 227 13.81 -14.29 8.02
N LYS A 228 15.04 -13.80 7.98
CA LYS A 228 15.47 -12.89 6.92
C LYS A 228 15.73 -13.72 5.66
N PRO A 229 15.04 -13.46 4.54
CA PRO A 229 15.17 -14.28 3.35
C PRO A 229 16.57 -14.19 2.75
N ASP A 230 17.08 -15.33 2.26
CA ASP A 230 18.27 -15.34 1.41
C ASP A 230 17.93 -14.66 0.08
N LYS A 231 18.69 -13.60 -0.22
CA LYS A 231 18.51 -12.76 -1.40
C LYS A 231 19.57 -13.03 -2.47
N SER A 232 20.45 -14.01 -2.28
CA SER A 232 21.50 -14.42 -3.22
C SER A 232 20.95 -14.63 -4.63
N ALA A 233 19.84 -15.37 -4.76
CA ALA A 233 19.18 -15.63 -6.03
C ALA A 233 18.65 -14.35 -6.73
N PHE A 234 18.25 -13.32 -5.97
CA PHE A 234 17.82 -12.05 -6.55
C PHE A 234 19.01 -11.17 -6.91
N ARG A 235 20.09 -11.21 -6.12
CA ARG A 235 21.33 -10.48 -6.41
C ARG A 235 21.92 -10.87 -7.77
N GLU A 236 21.81 -12.13 -8.16
CA GLU A 236 22.27 -12.60 -9.47
C GLU A 236 21.37 -12.16 -10.64
N LYS A 237 20.08 -11.94 -10.37
CA LYS A 237 19.05 -11.65 -11.39
C LYS A 237 18.68 -10.18 -11.54
N ILE A 238 18.99 -9.35 -10.54
CA ILE A 238 18.67 -7.92 -10.54
C ILE A 238 19.91 -7.12 -10.90
N HIS A 239 20.01 -6.76 -12.17
CA HIS A 239 21.15 -6.01 -12.73
C HIS A 239 20.90 -4.49 -12.57
N VAL A 240 21.50 -3.87 -11.56
CA VAL A 240 21.27 -2.47 -11.21
C VAL A 240 22.26 -1.53 -11.93
N SER A 241 21.74 -0.49 -12.56
CA SER A 241 22.51 0.59 -13.17
C SER A 241 22.06 1.97 -12.67
N GLY A 242 22.98 2.94 -12.68
CA GLY A 242 22.71 4.30 -12.17
C GLY A 242 23.44 5.42 -12.90
N GLU A 243 24.14 5.10 -13.99
CA GLU A 243 24.93 6.06 -14.76
C GLU A 243 24.04 7.04 -15.54
N ILE A 244 24.33 8.33 -15.43
CA ILE A 244 23.60 9.41 -16.08
C ILE A 244 24.45 10.01 -17.22
N PHE A 245 23.82 10.35 -18.34
CA PHE A 245 24.45 11.09 -19.44
C PHE A 245 24.50 12.60 -19.13
N GLY A 246 25.63 13.26 -19.44
CA GLY A 246 25.79 14.71 -19.27
C GLY A 246 26.38 15.10 -17.91
N ALA A 247 26.04 16.30 -17.39
CA ALA A 247 26.58 16.83 -16.14
C ALA A 247 26.09 16.02 -14.90
N ALA A 248 26.68 14.84 -14.73
CA ALA A 248 26.35 13.76 -13.82
C ALA A 248 26.37 14.14 -12.32
N ASN A 249 26.90 15.32 -11.96
CA ASN A 249 27.03 15.77 -10.58
C ASN A 249 25.72 16.30 -9.93
N ARG A 250 24.62 16.46 -10.68
CA ARG A 250 23.38 17.07 -10.14
C ARG A 250 22.42 16.10 -9.42
N LEU A 251 22.60 14.78 -9.59
CA LEU A 251 21.73 13.74 -8.99
C LEU A 251 22.39 12.96 -7.83
N GLN A 252 23.55 13.44 -7.35
CA GLN A 252 24.30 12.86 -6.23
C GLN A 252 23.71 13.20 -4.85
N LYS A 253 22.85 14.23 -4.75
CA LYS A 253 22.20 14.59 -3.48
C LYS A 253 21.15 13.54 -3.11
N ASN A 254 21.06 13.21 -1.83
CA ASN A 254 20.07 12.25 -1.32
C ASN A 254 18.62 12.61 -1.67
N SER A 255 18.30 13.89 -1.87
CA SER A 255 16.97 14.37 -2.23
C SER A 255 16.71 14.49 -3.74
N ALA A 256 17.69 14.13 -4.58
CA ALA A 256 17.51 14.13 -6.03
C ALA A 256 16.36 13.20 -6.45
N LEU A 257 15.60 13.61 -7.47
CA LEU A 257 14.38 12.93 -7.93
C LEU A 257 13.25 12.83 -6.89
N SER A 258 13.29 13.59 -5.79
CA SER A 258 12.11 13.80 -4.93
C SER A 258 11.07 14.68 -5.64
N VAL A 259 9.84 14.72 -5.13
CA VAL A 259 8.78 15.61 -5.67
C VAL A 259 9.27 17.07 -5.69
N THR A 260 9.89 17.54 -4.62
CA THR A 260 10.44 18.90 -4.52
C THR A 260 11.60 19.13 -5.50
N TRP A 261 12.46 18.13 -5.71
CA TRP A 261 13.49 18.22 -6.75
C TRP A 261 12.87 18.38 -8.14
N TYR A 262 11.84 17.59 -8.47
CA TYR A 262 11.15 17.67 -9.75
C TYR A 262 10.43 19.01 -9.98
N LYS A 263 9.89 19.63 -8.92
CA LYS A 263 9.31 20.99 -8.96
C LYS A 263 10.36 22.03 -9.38
N ASN A 264 11.58 21.88 -8.88
CA ASN A 264 12.67 22.85 -9.03
C ASN A 264 13.64 22.53 -10.18
N ALA A 265 13.52 21.36 -10.82
CA ALA A 265 14.41 20.92 -11.89
C ALA A 265 14.23 21.77 -13.16
N SER A 266 15.34 22.24 -13.73
CA SER A 266 15.33 22.98 -15.00
C SER A 266 14.94 22.07 -16.18
N LYS A 267 14.43 22.67 -17.26
CA LYS A 267 14.09 21.96 -18.51
C LYS A 267 15.26 21.13 -19.04
N GLN A 268 16.48 21.69 -19.01
CA GLN A 268 17.68 20.98 -19.44
C GLN A 268 17.97 19.76 -18.56
N THR A 269 17.88 19.90 -17.23
CA THR A 269 18.11 18.78 -16.30
C THR A 269 17.12 17.63 -16.53
N LEU A 270 15.84 17.96 -16.79
CA LEU A 270 14.83 16.96 -17.11
C LEU A 270 15.08 16.30 -18.47
N LYS A 271 15.60 17.06 -19.44
CA LYS A 271 15.99 16.55 -20.75
C LYS A 271 17.17 15.57 -20.64
N ASP A 272 18.21 15.93 -19.88
CA ASP A 272 19.37 15.06 -19.63
C ASP A 272 18.94 13.74 -18.95
N LEU A 273 17.99 13.80 -18.01
CA LEU A 273 17.40 12.63 -17.37
C LEU A 273 16.62 11.76 -18.39
N GLN A 274 15.78 12.37 -19.22
CA GLN A 274 15.03 11.67 -20.28
C GLN A 274 15.99 11.00 -21.28
N ASP A 275 17.06 11.66 -21.68
CA ASP A 275 18.06 11.14 -22.61
C ASP A 275 18.85 9.99 -21.99
N SER A 276 19.13 10.05 -20.69
CA SER A 276 19.74 8.94 -19.95
C SER A 276 18.84 7.71 -19.88
N ILE A 277 17.54 7.92 -19.62
CA ILE A 277 16.53 6.85 -19.67
C ILE A 277 16.48 6.23 -21.06
N TYR A 278 16.42 7.07 -22.11
CA TYR A 278 16.40 6.59 -23.49
C TYR A 278 17.66 5.78 -23.82
N ASN A 279 18.83 6.26 -23.45
CA ASN A 279 20.07 5.56 -23.72
C ASN A 279 20.11 4.19 -23.02
N PHE A 280 19.74 4.12 -21.74
CA PHE A 280 19.69 2.86 -21.01
C PHE A 280 18.78 1.85 -21.73
N LEU A 281 17.56 2.27 -22.07
CA LEU A 281 16.57 1.38 -22.68
C LEU A 281 16.96 0.96 -24.11
N HIS A 282 17.36 1.90 -24.98
CA HIS A 282 17.51 1.64 -26.41
C HIS A 282 18.94 1.31 -26.84
N ASN A 283 19.94 1.99 -26.27
CA ASN A 283 21.32 1.85 -26.70
C ASN A 283 22.08 0.80 -25.89
N LYS A 284 21.80 0.67 -24.57
CA LYS A 284 22.42 -0.35 -23.71
C LYS A 284 21.64 -1.66 -23.72
N CYS A 285 20.32 -1.60 -23.57
CA CYS A 285 19.48 -2.80 -23.42
C CYS A 285 18.81 -3.27 -24.73
N HIS A 286 18.70 -2.42 -25.75
CA HIS A 286 17.94 -2.69 -26.97
C HIS A 286 16.49 -3.17 -26.71
N ALA A 287 15.87 -2.61 -25.65
CA ALA A 287 14.61 -3.07 -25.11
C ALA A 287 13.42 -2.77 -26.05
N LYS A 288 12.49 -3.72 -26.18
CA LYS A 288 11.22 -3.50 -26.88
C LYS A 288 10.18 -2.89 -25.93
N ALA A 289 9.22 -2.15 -26.49
CA ALA A 289 8.22 -1.43 -25.70
C ALA A 289 7.42 -2.34 -24.73
N ASP A 290 7.11 -3.55 -25.15
CA ASP A 290 6.38 -4.58 -24.40
C ASP A 290 7.24 -5.31 -23.35
N GLU A 291 8.55 -5.10 -23.33
CA GLU A 291 9.49 -5.63 -22.32
C GLU A 291 9.89 -4.55 -21.29
N ILE A 292 9.47 -3.30 -21.50
CA ILE A 292 9.84 -2.15 -20.65
C ILE A 292 8.78 -1.93 -19.57
N LEU A 293 9.22 -1.52 -18.38
CA LEU A 293 8.39 -0.90 -17.36
C LEU A 293 9.12 0.33 -16.81
N TRP A 294 8.45 1.47 -16.72
CA TRP A 294 9.09 2.66 -16.14
C TRP A 294 8.16 3.44 -15.25
N THR A 295 8.75 4.13 -14.29
CA THR A 295 8.02 4.96 -13.33
C THR A 295 8.71 6.28 -13.03
N THR A 296 7.88 7.23 -12.64
CA THR A 296 8.19 8.50 -12.01
C THR A 296 6.89 9.00 -11.36
N PHE A 297 6.91 10.14 -10.68
CA PHE A 297 5.70 10.77 -10.17
C PHE A 297 4.75 11.15 -11.32
N LYS A 298 3.46 10.83 -11.18
CA LYS A 298 2.43 10.96 -12.24
C LYS A 298 2.43 12.35 -12.91
N ASP A 299 2.56 13.42 -12.12
CA ASP A 299 2.58 14.80 -12.61
C ASP A 299 3.79 15.13 -13.49
N TYR A 300 4.86 14.33 -13.40
CA TYR A 300 6.10 14.50 -14.14
C TYR A 300 6.27 13.48 -15.28
N LYS A 301 5.32 12.55 -15.44
CA LYS A 301 5.29 11.59 -16.57
C LYS A 301 5.43 12.30 -17.91
N SER A 302 4.71 13.40 -18.12
CA SER A 302 4.73 14.15 -19.38
C SER A 302 6.10 14.74 -19.72
N LYS A 303 6.94 14.99 -18.71
CA LYS A 303 8.28 15.56 -18.86
C LYS A 303 9.34 14.50 -19.17
N LEU A 304 9.11 13.25 -18.78
CA LEU A 304 10.07 12.15 -18.93
C LEU A 304 9.64 11.10 -19.95
N LYS A 305 8.39 11.09 -20.44
CA LYS A 305 7.96 10.17 -21.50
C LYS A 305 8.84 10.34 -22.74
N GLY A 306 9.20 9.25 -23.42
CA GLY A 306 10.03 9.30 -24.62
C GLY A 306 9.68 8.23 -25.65
N LYS A 307 10.36 8.29 -26.79
CA LYS A 307 10.14 7.37 -27.91
C LYS A 307 10.42 5.93 -27.46
N GLY A 308 9.50 5.02 -27.76
CA GLY A 308 9.65 3.58 -27.51
C GLY A 308 9.29 3.10 -26.09
N TYR A 309 9.03 3.97 -25.12
CA TYR A 309 8.64 3.55 -23.76
C TYR A 309 7.44 4.30 -23.17
N THR A 310 6.88 5.30 -23.85
CA THR A 310 5.77 6.12 -23.33
C THR A 310 4.56 5.31 -22.85
N SER A 311 4.19 4.25 -23.57
CA SER A 311 3.04 3.38 -23.25
C SER A 311 3.25 2.49 -22.03
N SER A 312 4.51 2.25 -21.62
CA SER A 312 4.88 1.26 -20.62
C SER A 312 5.08 1.86 -19.23
N PHE A 313 4.35 2.93 -18.93
CA PHE A 313 4.42 3.64 -17.66
C PHE A 313 3.54 2.95 -16.61
N LEU A 314 4.11 2.69 -15.44
CA LEU A 314 3.39 2.24 -14.26
C LEU A 314 3.65 3.20 -13.10
N ALA A 315 2.60 3.69 -12.44
CA ALA A 315 2.78 4.60 -11.31
C ALA A 315 3.53 3.89 -10.16
N CYS A 316 4.38 4.64 -9.44
CA CYS A 316 5.21 4.07 -8.38
C CYS A 316 4.37 3.43 -7.27
N ASN A 317 3.24 4.06 -6.95
CA ASN A 317 2.29 3.65 -5.92
C ASN A 317 1.15 2.75 -6.43
N THR A 318 1.19 2.28 -7.69
CA THR A 318 0.26 1.22 -8.10
C THR A 318 0.43 0.06 -7.13
N ARG A 319 -0.64 -0.63 -6.71
CA ARG A 319 -0.55 -1.89 -5.94
C ARG A 319 -0.90 -3.06 -6.88
N ALA A 320 -0.60 -4.29 -6.47
CA ALA A 320 -0.91 -5.59 -7.11
C ALA A 320 -1.54 -5.56 -8.52
N THR A 321 -0.73 -5.89 -9.54
CA THR A 321 -1.17 -6.16 -10.91
C THR A 321 -0.23 -7.19 -11.53
N ASN A 322 -0.80 -8.25 -12.11
CA ASN A 322 -0.04 -9.33 -12.75
C ASN A 322 0.28 -9.04 -14.23
N ALA A 323 -0.12 -7.87 -14.76
CA ALA A 323 -0.09 -7.57 -16.20
C ALA A 323 1.31 -7.27 -16.77
N TYR A 324 2.36 -7.30 -15.94
CA TYR A 324 3.71 -6.84 -16.28
C TYR A 324 4.79 -7.90 -15.97
N ASP A 325 4.39 -9.14 -15.78
CA ASP A 325 5.26 -10.28 -15.47
C ASP A 325 6.29 -10.61 -16.58
N ASN A 326 6.11 -10.05 -17.78
CA ASN A 326 7.04 -10.19 -18.91
C ASN A 326 8.05 -9.02 -19.03
N ARG A 327 8.02 -8.03 -18.13
CA ARG A 327 8.87 -6.83 -18.24
C ARG A 327 10.26 -7.08 -17.67
N LYS A 328 11.29 -6.87 -18.49
CA LYS A 328 12.70 -7.15 -18.16
C LYS A 328 13.53 -5.90 -17.95
N TYR A 329 13.15 -4.80 -18.59
CA TYR A 329 13.92 -3.56 -18.59
C TYR A 329 13.18 -2.48 -17.82
N LEU A 330 13.69 -2.17 -16.63
CA LEU A 330 13.01 -1.32 -15.67
C LEU A 330 13.68 0.04 -15.52
N VAL A 331 12.89 1.08 -15.30
CA VAL A 331 13.40 2.42 -14.97
C VAL A 331 12.64 2.97 -13.77
N TYR A 332 13.37 3.21 -12.67
CA TYR A 332 12.83 3.79 -11.45
C TYR A 332 13.32 5.23 -11.26
N ALA A 333 12.66 6.18 -11.94
CA ALA A 333 12.99 7.60 -11.88
C ALA A 333 12.14 8.32 -10.82
N ALA A 334 12.25 7.86 -9.57
CA ALA A 334 11.61 8.48 -8.41
C ALA A 334 12.49 8.31 -7.18
N ASN A 335 12.33 9.21 -6.21
CA ASN A 335 12.89 9.11 -4.87
C ASN A 335 11.76 9.34 -3.88
N ILE A 336 11.28 8.26 -3.27
CA ILE A 336 10.01 8.22 -2.53
C ILE A 336 10.23 8.64 -1.08
N TYR A 337 9.42 9.59 -0.63
CA TYR A 337 9.33 9.97 0.77
C TYR A 337 7.88 9.82 1.20
N SER A 338 7.63 9.63 2.49
CA SER A 338 6.27 9.71 3.01
C SER A 338 5.72 11.13 2.81
N HIS A 339 4.41 11.25 2.82
CA HIS A 339 3.80 12.58 2.73
C HIS A 339 4.14 13.37 4.01
N PRO A 340 4.68 14.61 3.93
CA PRO A 340 5.10 15.36 5.12
C PRO A 340 3.99 15.58 6.14
N GLY A 341 2.75 15.70 5.69
CA GLY A 341 1.60 15.80 6.60
C GLY A 341 1.31 14.50 7.37
N ILE A 342 1.63 13.34 6.80
CA ILE A 342 1.50 12.04 7.46
C ILE A 342 2.68 11.80 8.42
N GLU A 343 3.89 12.22 8.02
CA GLU A 343 5.06 12.21 8.91
C GLU A 343 4.83 13.09 10.15
N ASN A 344 4.36 14.33 9.95
CA ASN A 344 4.03 15.22 11.07
C ASN A 344 2.90 14.67 11.95
N TYR A 345 1.92 13.98 11.36
CA TYR A 345 0.86 13.34 12.12
C TYR A 345 1.42 12.30 13.11
N PHE A 346 2.26 11.37 12.64
CA PHE A 346 2.89 10.40 13.53
C PHE A 346 3.80 11.08 14.56
N PHE A 347 4.57 12.09 14.13
CA PHE A 347 5.47 12.83 15.02
C PHE A 347 4.71 13.52 16.16
N GLN A 348 3.56 14.13 15.88
CA GLN A 348 2.68 14.73 16.89
C GLN A 348 2.18 13.71 17.93
N HIS A 349 2.07 12.44 17.54
CA HIS A 349 1.69 11.33 18.40
C HIS A 349 2.88 10.60 19.02
N GLY A 350 4.13 11.08 18.81
CA GLY A 350 5.34 10.51 19.40
C GLY A 350 5.95 9.33 18.63
N HIS A 351 5.57 9.14 17.36
CA HIS A 351 6.07 8.07 16.49
C HIS A 351 6.72 8.64 15.22
N GLU A 352 7.61 7.87 14.60
CA GLU A 352 8.28 8.27 13.37
C GLU A 352 8.16 7.15 12.31
N ILE A 353 8.13 7.55 11.04
CA ILE A 353 8.21 6.63 9.92
C ILE A 353 9.68 6.46 9.53
N ASP A 354 10.14 5.23 9.37
CA ASP A 354 11.45 4.97 8.76
C ASP A 354 11.37 5.23 7.25
N GLU A 355 11.73 6.45 6.85
CA GLU A 355 11.68 6.92 5.47
C GLU A 355 12.47 6.06 4.48
N ASN A 356 13.56 5.43 4.93
CA ASN A 356 14.38 4.60 4.06
C ASN A 356 13.76 3.22 3.88
N LYS A 357 13.27 2.58 4.95
CA LYS A 357 12.53 1.32 4.84
C LYS A 357 11.23 1.50 4.06
N TYR A 358 10.52 2.61 4.24
CA TYR A 358 9.33 2.95 3.47
C TYR A 358 9.64 3.13 1.97
N ALA A 359 10.68 3.90 1.64
CA ALA A 359 11.08 4.07 0.25
C ALA A 359 11.50 2.74 -0.40
N LEU A 360 12.22 1.89 0.35
CA LEU A 360 12.65 0.58 -0.10
C LEU A 360 11.45 -0.35 -0.34
N SER A 361 10.49 -0.41 0.58
CA SER A 361 9.30 -1.27 0.45
C SER A 361 8.46 -0.92 -0.78
N GLU A 362 8.21 0.38 -1.03
CA GLU A 362 7.50 0.87 -2.22
C GLU A 362 8.24 0.51 -3.52
N MET A 363 9.57 0.68 -3.55
CA MET A 363 10.39 0.33 -4.73
C MET A 363 10.40 -1.17 -4.99
N ILE A 364 10.57 -1.99 -3.96
CA ILE A 364 10.61 -3.45 -4.06
C ILE A 364 9.26 -4.00 -4.55
N GLN A 365 8.14 -3.51 -4.00
CA GLN A 365 6.80 -3.87 -4.48
C GLN A 365 6.61 -3.51 -5.97
N TRP A 366 7.17 -2.38 -6.42
CA TRP A 366 7.11 -1.98 -7.82
C TRP A 366 7.99 -2.88 -8.71
N ILE A 367 9.20 -3.22 -8.26
CA ILE A 367 10.12 -4.12 -8.97
C ILE A 367 9.48 -5.51 -9.15
N TRP A 368 8.78 -6.04 -8.15
CA TRP A 368 8.15 -7.36 -8.22
C TRP A 368 6.91 -7.47 -9.11
N ARG A 369 6.55 -6.39 -9.82
CA ARG A 369 5.56 -6.46 -10.90
C ARG A 369 6.18 -6.87 -12.23
N SER A 370 7.51 -6.94 -12.28
CA SER A 370 8.29 -7.31 -13.46
C SER A 370 8.59 -8.82 -13.52
N ALA A 371 9.38 -9.22 -14.51
CA ALA A 371 9.78 -10.61 -14.74
C ALA A 371 10.55 -11.26 -13.58
N ILE A 372 11.08 -10.47 -12.64
CA ILE A 372 11.70 -11.01 -11.42
C ILE A 372 10.73 -11.86 -10.58
N ARG A 373 9.42 -11.59 -10.66
CA ARG A 373 8.39 -12.40 -10.00
C ARG A 373 8.35 -13.83 -10.51
N ASN A 374 8.66 -14.02 -11.79
CA ASN A 374 8.77 -15.33 -12.43
C ASN A 374 10.17 -15.92 -12.28
N GLY A 375 11.05 -15.26 -11.51
CA GLY A 375 12.44 -15.65 -11.34
C GLY A 375 13.28 -15.40 -12.59
N GLU A 376 12.87 -14.49 -13.48
CA GLU A 376 13.67 -14.09 -14.64
C GLU A 376 14.59 -12.91 -14.32
N ASP A 377 15.66 -12.77 -15.10
CA ASP A 377 16.56 -11.62 -15.04
C ASP A 377 15.85 -10.31 -15.38
N ILE A 378 16.21 -9.25 -14.63
CA ILE A 378 15.79 -7.88 -14.88
C ILE A 378 16.98 -6.93 -14.88
N TYR A 379 16.89 -5.89 -15.70
CA TYR A 379 17.87 -4.81 -15.77
C TYR A 379 17.16 -3.53 -15.36
N ILE A 380 17.59 -2.94 -14.24
CA ILE A 380 16.94 -1.75 -13.68
C ILE A 380 17.88 -0.54 -13.70
N TYR A 381 17.36 0.58 -14.20
CA TYR A 381 18.02 1.88 -14.12
C TYR A 381 17.41 2.72 -13.01
N ILE A 382 18.22 3.05 -12.01
CA ILE A 382 17.85 3.86 -10.84
C ILE A 382 18.77 5.09 -10.79
N PRO A 383 18.37 6.21 -11.41
CA PRO A 383 19.18 7.42 -11.42
C PRO A 383 19.32 8.08 -10.04
N SER A 384 18.34 7.90 -9.14
CA SER A 384 18.45 8.38 -7.75
C SER A 384 19.52 7.58 -7.02
N ARG A 385 20.57 8.26 -6.52
CA ARG A 385 21.60 7.62 -5.70
C ARG A 385 21.00 6.96 -4.45
N ARG A 386 20.17 7.68 -3.68
CA ARG A 386 19.56 7.14 -2.45
C ARG A 386 18.80 5.84 -2.73
N MET A 387 17.91 5.84 -3.70
CA MET A 387 17.10 4.64 -4.00
C MET A 387 17.97 3.48 -4.51
N ARG A 388 18.99 3.78 -5.30
CA ARG A 388 19.92 2.77 -5.79
C ARG A 388 20.72 2.15 -4.65
N ASP A 389 21.24 2.98 -3.75
CA ASP A 389 22.00 2.54 -2.58
C ASP A 389 21.10 1.67 -1.68
N LEU A 390 19.84 2.07 -1.43
CA LEU A 390 18.85 1.25 -0.69
C LEU A 390 18.61 -0.13 -1.33
N LEU A 391 18.45 -0.21 -2.66
CA LEU A 391 18.27 -1.49 -3.33
C LEU A 391 19.53 -2.36 -3.24
N LEU A 392 20.71 -1.77 -3.42
CA LEU A 392 21.97 -2.49 -3.36
C LEU A 392 22.28 -2.99 -1.95
N GLU A 393 22.03 -2.18 -0.93
CA GLU A 393 22.13 -2.59 0.47
C GLU A 393 21.18 -3.77 0.72
N TRP A 394 19.92 -3.66 0.33
CA TRP A 394 18.95 -4.74 0.45
C TRP A 394 19.39 -6.03 -0.27
N LEU A 395 20.03 -5.95 -1.45
CA LEU A 395 20.52 -7.14 -2.16
C LEU A 395 21.74 -7.81 -1.52
N ASN A 396 22.50 -7.07 -0.70
CA ASN A 396 23.74 -7.56 -0.06
C ASN A 396 23.57 -7.89 1.43
N ASP A 397 22.45 -7.49 2.02
CA ASP A 397 22.04 -7.73 3.40
C ASP A 397 21.45 -9.13 3.61
#